data_AF-A7SX13-F1
#
_entry.id   AF-A7SX13-F1
#
_cell.length_a   1.000
_cell.length_b   1.000
_cell.length_c   1.000
_cell.angle_alpha   90.00
_cell.angle_beta   90.00
_cell.angle_gamma   90.00
#
_symmetry.space_group_name_H-M   'P 1'
#
loop_
_entity.id
_entity.type
_entity.pdbx_description
1 polymer ?
#
loop_
_entity_poly.entity_id
_entity_poly.type
_entity_poly.pdbx_seq_one_letter_code
_entity_poly.pdbx_strand_id
1 'polypeptide(L)' 'MCCLVGHPSCLDLGDNVADIIKHYPWQCNDCKTCHLCDTGEVQNELLLCDNCDRGYHMSCLDPKLTKAPKGAWHCVLC' A
#
# COMPACT_ATOMS: atom_id res chain seq x y z
N MET A 1 -9.43 11.45 -6.55
CA MET A 1 -7.99 11.71 -6.80
C MET A 1 -7.55 12.84 -5.88
N CYS A 2 -6.77 12.53 -4.82
CA CYS A 2 -6.09 13.55 -4.00
C CYS A 2 -4.89 14.10 -4.80
N CYS A 3 -4.62 15.41 -4.73
CA CYS A 3 -3.41 16.02 -5.29
C CYS A 3 -2.31 16.17 -4.20
N LEU A 4 -2.24 15.24 -3.25
CA LEU A 4 -1.26 15.34 -2.19
C LEU A 4 0.15 15.19 -2.78
N VAL A 5 0.98 16.20 -2.55
CA VAL A 5 2.41 16.18 -2.84
C VAL A 5 3.11 16.35 -1.51
N GLY A 6 4.03 15.44 -1.19
CA GLY A 6 4.78 15.47 0.06
C GLY A 6 6.23 15.06 -0.18
N HIS A 7 7.14 15.62 0.61
CA HIS A 7 8.51 15.09 0.66
C HIS A 7 8.46 13.67 1.22
N PRO A 8 9.23 12.71 0.68
CA PRO A 8 9.22 11.34 1.21
C PRO A 8 9.56 11.28 2.71
N SER A 9 10.48 12.13 3.17
CA SER A 9 10.84 12.28 4.59
C SER A 9 9.73 12.83 5.48
N CYS A 10 8.68 13.42 4.91
CA CYS A 10 7.51 13.93 5.63
C CYS A 10 6.29 13.00 5.53
N LEU A 11 6.36 11.99 4.65
CA LEU A 11 5.28 11.02 4.42
C LEU A 11 5.48 9.73 5.22
N ASP A 12 6.49 9.69 6.11
CA ASP A 12 6.88 8.51 6.88
C ASP A 12 7.09 7.25 6.01
N LEU A 13 7.50 7.45 4.76
CA LEU A 13 7.86 6.37 3.83
C LEU A 13 9.32 5.96 4.08
N GLY A 14 9.58 4.66 4.15
CA GLY A 14 10.96 4.15 4.22
C GLY A 14 11.78 4.59 3.00
N ASP A 15 13.10 4.78 3.17
CA ASP A 15 13.98 5.33 2.13
C ASP A 15 13.87 4.59 0.78
N ASN A 16 13.78 3.27 0.81
CA ASN A 16 13.63 2.45 -0.40
C ASN A 16 12.26 2.66 -1.10
N VAL A 17 11.21 2.84 -0.31
CA VAL A 17 9.84 3.04 -0.82
C VAL A 17 9.75 4.37 -1.57
N ALA A 18 10.37 5.41 -1.05
CA ALA A 18 10.39 6.75 -1.64
C ALA A 18 10.86 6.76 -3.11
N ASP A 19 11.86 5.93 -3.45
CA ASP A 19 12.36 5.82 -4.81
C ASP A 19 11.47 4.94 -5.68
N ILE A 20 10.92 3.87 -5.12
CA ILE A 20 10.03 2.94 -5.84
C ILE A 20 8.73 3.64 -6.25
N ILE A 21 8.10 4.42 -5.36
CA ILE A 21 6.80 5.06 -5.61
C ILE A 21 6.81 6.08 -6.75
N LYS A 22 7.99 6.55 -7.18
CA LYS A 22 8.15 7.46 -8.32
C LYS A 22 7.85 6.79 -9.67
N HIS A 23 7.84 5.45 -9.71
CA HIS A 23 7.77 4.68 -10.96
C HIS A 23 6.35 4.21 -11.33
N TYR A 24 5.33 4.56 -10.55
CA TYR A 24 3.92 4.26 -10.85
C TYR A 24 2.99 5.27 -10.16
N PRO A 25 1.67 5.25 -10.45
CA PRO A 25 0.71 6.17 -9.85
C PRO A 25 0.48 5.84 -8.36
N TRP A 26 1.33 6.37 -7.49
CA TRP A 26 1.18 6.23 -6.05
C TRP A 26 -0.05 7.00 -5.53
N GLN A 27 -0.71 6.44 -4.51
CA GLN A 27 -1.85 7.04 -3.83
C GLN A 27 -1.50 7.39 -2.39
N CYS A 28 -1.96 8.56 -1.93
CA CYS A 28 -1.87 8.99 -0.53
C CYS A 28 -2.58 8.00 0.42
N ASN A 29 -2.24 8.00 1.71
CA ASN A 29 -2.83 7.08 2.70
C ASN A 29 -4.37 7.14 2.74
N ASP A 30 -4.95 8.33 2.57
CA ASP A 30 -6.41 8.53 2.55
C ASP A 30 -7.08 8.09 1.24
N CYS A 31 -6.31 7.91 0.16
CA CYS A 31 -6.81 7.50 -1.15
C CYS A 31 -6.37 6.10 -1.56
N LYS A 32 -5.70 5.36 -0.68
CA LYS A 32 -5.15 4.06 -1.01
C LYS A 32 -6.27 3.08 -1.35
N THR A 33 -6.15 2.40 -2.48
CA THR A 33 -7.06 1.34 -2.90
C THR A 33 -6.33 0.01 -3.01
N CYS A 34 -7.08 -1.08 -2.89
CA CYS A 34 -6.57 -2.42 -3.14
C CYS A 34 -6.19 -2.57 -4.61
N HIS A 35 -4.95 -3.01 -4.88
CA HIS A 35 -4.46 -3.20 -6.24
C HIS A 35 -5.19 -4.32 -7.03
N LEU A 36 -5.94 -5.18 -6.34
CA LEU A 36 -6.65 -6.31 -6.96
C LEU A 36 -8.11 -6.02 -7.28
N CYS A 37 -8.77 -5.14 -6.53
CA CYS A 37 -10.20 -4.85 -6.70
C CYS A 37 -10.52 -3.36 -6.86
N ASP A 38 -9.51 -2.49 -6.82
CA ASP A 38 -9.60 -1.04 -7.00
C ASP A 38 -10.55 -0.32 -6.02
N THR A 39 -10.85 -0.94 -4.88
CA THR A 39 -11.66 -0.35 -3.80
C THR A 39 -10.80 -0.08 -2.56
N GLY A 40 -11.17 0.96 -1.81
CA GLY A 40 -10.53 1.33 -0.53
C GLY A 40 -11.48 1.22 0.66
N GLU A 41 -12.50 0.35 0.59
CA GLU A 41 -13.55 0.28 1.62
C GLU A 41 -12.97 -0.02 3.00
N VAL A 42 -13.15 0.96 3.91
CA VAL A 42 -12.62 1.08 5.28
C VAL A 42 -12.88 -0.14 6.17
N GLN A 43 -13.85 -1.00 5.83
CA GLN A 43 -14.26 -2.13 6.66
C GLN A 43 -13.32 -3.34 6.57
N ASN A 44 -12.48 -3.42 5.52
CA ASN A 44 -11.42 -4.41 5.41
C ASN A 44 -10.08 -3.68 5.53
N GLU A 45 -9.36 -3.93 6.63
CA GLU A 45 -8.01 -3.40 6.82
C GLU A 45 -7.16 -3.63 5.56
N LEU A 46 -6.70 -2.52 4.97
CA LEU A 46 -5.86 -2.54 3.79
C LEU A 46 -4.41 -2.74 4.23
N LEU A 47 -3.81 -3.84 3.80
CA LEU A 47 -2.41 -4.13 4.05
C LEU A 47 -1.54 -3.35 3.05
N LEU A 48 -0.56 -2.61 3.56
CA LEU A 48 0.39 -1.86 2.74
C LEU A 48 1.69 -2.64 2.59
N CYS A 49 2.23 -2.68 1.38
CA CYS A 49 3.51 -3.31 1.10
C CYS A 49 4.68 -2.45 1.63
N ASP A 50 5.57 -3.02 2.43
CA ASP A 50 6.70 -2.28 3.01
C ASP A 50 7.78 -1.90 1.99
N ASN A 51 7.69 -2.40 0.75
CA ASN A 51 8.65 -2.11 -0.32
C ASN A 51 8.08 -1.20 -1.41
N CYS A 52 6.77 -1.20 -1.65
CA CYS A 52 6.16 -0.35 -2.69
C CYS A 52 4.86 0.33 -2.25
N ASP A 53 4.46 0.25 -0.99
CA ASP A 53 3.31 0.99 -0.46
C ASP A 53 1.98 0.79 -1.24
N ARG A 54 1.87 -0.29 -2.03
CA ARG A 54 0.63 -0.69 -2.69
C ARG A 54 -0.29 -1.32 -1.64
N GLY A 55 -1.56 -0.96 -1.70
CA GLY A 55 -2.58 -1.51 -0.83
C GLY A 55 -3.15 -2.82 -1.34
N TYR A 56 -3.41 -3.76 -0.43
CA TYR A 56 -4.10 -5.01 -0.71
C TYR A 56 -5.05 -5.33 0.44
N HIS A 57 -6.32 -5.64 0.15
CA HIS A 57 -7.15 -6.24 1.18
C HIS A 57 -6.61 -7.64 1.47
N MET A 58 -6.48 -7.97 2.74
CA MET A 58 -6.08 -9.31 3.18
C MET A 58 -6.98 -10.42 2.61
N SER A 59 -8.26 -10.11 2.38
CA SER A 59 -9.27 -10.99 1.79
C SER A 59 -9.19 -11.13 0.27
N CYS A 60 -8.49 -10.22 -0.43
CA CYS A 60 -8.26 -10.27 -1.87
C CYS A 60 -7.00 -11.07 -2.23
N LEU A 61 -6.10 -11.32 -1.26
CA LEU A 61 -4.90 -12.11 -1.47
C LEU A 61 -5.23 -13.61 -1.67
N ASP A 62 -4.32 -14.33 -2.33
CA ASP A 62 -4.38 -15.78 -2.48
C ASP A 62 -3.03 -16.41 -2.07
N PRO A 63 -2.95 -17.14 -0.94
CA PRO A 63 -4.04 -17.43 -0.01
C PRO A 63 -4.50 -16.18 0.77
N LYS A 64 -5.79 -16.15 1.14
CA LYS A 64 -6.36 -15.07 1.95
C LYS A 64 -5.69 -14.99 3.31
N LEU A 65 -5.35 -13.78 3.75
CA LEU A 65 -4.82 -13.55 5.09
C LEU A 65 -5.98 -13.26 6.05
N THR A 66 -5.93 -13.87 7.24
CA THR A 66 -6.91 -13.65 8.32
C THR A 66 -6.40 -12.73 9.41
N LYS A 67 -5.08 -12.49 9.46
CA LYS A 67 -4.42 -11.57 10.38
C LYS A 67 -3.27 -10.86 9.66
N ALA A 68 -3.01 -9.61 10.03
CA ALA A 68 -1.86 -8.88 9.51
C ALA A 68 -0.57 -9.69 9.77
N PRO A 69 0.36 -9.76 8.80
CA PRO A 69 1.65 -10.41 8.98
C PRO A 69 2.43 -9.81 10.16
N LYS A 70 3.27 -10.62 10.80
CA LYS A 70 4.22 -10.12 11.80
C LYS A 70 5.49 -9.66 11.08
N GLY A 71 5.86 -8.39 11.27
CA GLY A 71 7.03 -7.80 10.62
C GLY A 71 6.74 -7.37 9.20
N ALA A 72 7.80 -7.24 8.39
CA ALA A 72 7.69 -6.73 7.04
C ALA A 72 6.91 -7.67 6.12
N TRP A 73 6.03 -7.10 5.30
CA TRP A 73 5.26 -7.78 4.28
C TRP A 73 5.49 -7.13 2.91
N HIS A 74 5.74 -7.98 1.91
CA HIS A 74 5.89 -7.57 0.53
C HIS A 74 4.79 -8.20 -0.32
N CYS A 75 4.22 -7.39 -1.22
CA CYS A 75 3.26 -7.88 -2.20
C CYS A 75 3.95 -8.68 -3.31
N VAL A 76 3.16 -9.42 -4.08
CA VAL A 76 3.62 -10.30 -5.18
C VAL A 76 4.26 -9.57 -6.37
N LEU A 77 4.18 -8.24 -6.42
CA LEU A 77 4.75 -7.43 -7.51
C LEU A 77 6.13 -6.87 -7.19
N CYS A 78 6.54 -6.90 -5.92
CA CYS A 78 7.90 -6.57 -5.51
C CYS A 78 8.82 -7.75 -5.77
#